data_AF-A0A535DLA4-F1
#
_entry.id   AF-A0A535DLA4-F1
#
_cell.length_a   1.000
_cell.length_b   1.000
_cell.length_c   1.000
_cell.angle_alpha   90.00
_cell.angle_beta   90.00
_cell.angle_gamma   90.00
#
_symmetry.space_group_name_H-M   'P 1'
#
loop_
_entity.id
_entity.type
_entity.pdbx_description
1 polymer ?
#
loop_
_entity_poly.entity_id
_entity_poly.type
_entity_poly.pdbx_seq_one_letter_code
_entity_poly.pdbx_strand_id
1 'polypeptide(L)'
;MATLQQLASANPWHDVGTELKAGRSPKGSLNKRLQDADAVDRQVNQQIGVATTEIKRIEEGIAKAKGIAAEAEEARAAGSLARDLATLLRVTGFPNYIRERALKVLAQDGSHRLLDISRNRYEFRVDGQEFLVADNWNLGETRSVKTLSGGETFLASLALRRFGYTRESVYRRRLQQS
;
A
#
# COMPACT_ATOMS: atom_id res chain seq x y z
N MET A 1 32.31 -59.66 49.89
CA MET A 1 32.76 -60.17 48.58
C MET A 1 31.62 -60.73 47.74
N ALA A 2 30.81 -61.68 48.25
CA ALA A 2 29.70 -62.29 47.52
C ALA A 2 28.65 -61.28 46.98
N THR A 3 28.26 -60.29 47.78
CA THR A 3 27.26 -59.27 47.40
C THR A 3 27.73 -58.36 46.26
N LEU A 4 29.01 -58.01 46.23
CA LEU A 4 29.60 -57.16 45.18
C LEU A 4 29.74 -57.90 43.85
N GLN A 5 30.09 -59.19 43.90
CA GLN A 5 30.13 -60.04 42.70
C GLN A 5 28.73 -60.27 42.10
N GLN A 6 27.71 -60.41 42.95
CA GLN A 6 26.32 -60.55 42.52
C GLN A 6 25.81 -59.27 41.83
N LEU A 7 26.09 -58.10 42.42
CA LEU A 7 25.80 -56.78 41.81
C LEU A 7 26.52 -56.56 40.48
N ALA A 8 27.79 -56.93 40.38
CA ALA A 8 28.56 -56.80 39.14
C ALA A 8 28.09 -57.76 38.03
N SER A 9 27.46 -58.88 38.39
CA SER A 9 26.91 -59.86 37.43
C SER A 9 25.48 -59.49 36.97
N ALA A 10 24.74 -58.75 37.81
CA ALA A 10 23.41 -58.22 37.48
C ALA A 10 23.45 -56.96 36.59
N ASN A 11 24.63 -56.36 36.45
CA ASN A 11 24.88 -55.18 35.62
C ASN A 11 25.87 -55.54 34.49
N PRO A 12 25.96 -54.73 33.41
CA PRO A 12 26.92 -54.95 32.32
C PRO A 12 28.36 -54.60 32.74
N TRP A 13 28.79 -55.06 33.92
CA TRP A 13 30.09 -54.78 34.56
C TRP A 13 30.97 -56.03 34.57
N HIS A 14 31.02 -56.73 33.45
CA HIS A 14 31.74 -58.01 33.32
C HIS A 14 33.22 -57.90 33.73
N ASP A 15 33.88 -56.78 33.42
CA ASP A 15 35.29 -56.53 33.78
C ASP A 15 35.47 -56.39 35.30
N VAL A 16 34.56 -55.67 35.97
CA VAL A 16 34.56 -55.49 37.43
C VAL A 16 34.24 -56.81 38.13
N GLY A 17 33.32 -57.60 37.56
CA GLY A 17 32.96 -58.93 38.07
C GLY A 17 34.10 -59.94 37.98
N THR A 18 34.90 -59.90 36.90
CA THR A 18 36.09 -60.76 36.74
C THR A 18 37.23 -60.35 37.67
N GLU A 19 37.45 -59.06 37.90
CA GLU A 19 38.43 -58.54 38.86
C GLU A 19 38.07 -58.91 40.30
N LEU A 20 36.80 -58.77 40.68
CA LEU A 20 36.28 -59.17 41.99
C LEU A 20 36.38 -60.70 42.22
N LYS A 21 36.20 -61.53 41.18
CA LYS A 21 36.37 -62.99 41.25
C LYS A 21 37.84 -63.41 41.38
N ALA A 22 38.75 -62.65 40.79
CA ALA A 22 40.19 -62.87 40.85
C ALA A 22 40.87 -62.27 42.10
N GLY A 23 40.11 -61.66 43.02
CA GLY A 23 40.66 -61.00 44.22
C GLY A 23 41.44 -59.70 43.94
N ARG A 24 41.34 -59.14 42.72
CA ARG A 24 41.99 -57.89 42.31
C ARG A 24 41.10 -56.68 42.60
N SER A 25 41.72 -55.51 42.77
CA SER A 25 40.99 -54.26 43.03
C SER A 25 40.25 -53.78 41.77
N PRO A 26 38.92 -53.58 41.81
CA PRO A 26 38.15 -53.17 40.63
C PRO A 26 38.17 -51.67 40.34
N LYS A 27 38.96 -50.90 41.09
CA LYS A 27 39.01 -49.43 41.04
C LYS A 27 39.36 -48.91 39.64
N GLY A 28 40.26 -49.59 38.92
CA GLY A 28 40.67 -49.20 37.56
C GLY A 28 39.53 -49.30 36.55
N SER A 29 38.84 -50.45 36.53
CA SER A 29 37.70 -50.70 35.63
C SER A 29 36.52 -49.78 35.90
N LEU A 30 36.23 -49.51 37.18
CA LEU A 30 35.19 -48.55 37.57
C LEU A 30 35.55 -47.11 37.17
N ASN A 31 36.80 -46.68 37.39
CA ASN A 31 37.26 -45.35 36.98
C ASN A 31 37.21 -45.17 35.46
N LYS A 32 37.61 -46.19 34.69
CA LYS A 32 37.53 -46.15 33.23
C LYS A 32 36.09 -45.98 32.75
N ARG A 33 35.15 -46.76 33.32
CA ARG A 33 33.73 -46.65 32.99
C ARG A 33 33.12 -45.31 33.38
N LEU A 34 33.54 -44.74 34.52
CA LEU A 34 33.14 -43.40 34.91
C LEU A 34 33.66 -42.35 33.91
N GLN A 35 34.91 -42.47 33.46
CA GLN A 35 35.49 -41.59 32.44
C GLN A 35 34.78 -41.71 31.09
N ASP A 36 34.44 -42.94 30.66
CA ASP A 36 33.73 -43.19 29.42
C ASP A 36 32.31 -42.62 29.48
N ALA A 37 31.60 -42.79 30.60
CA ALA A 37 30.27 -42.21 30.82
C ALA A 37 30.32 -40.67 30.83
N ASP A 38 31.29 -40.08 31.55
CA ASP A 38 31.50 -38.63 31.56
C ASP A 38 31.82 -38.08 30.16
N ALA A 39 32.57 -38.83 29.34
CA ALA A 39 32.89 -38.44 27.97
C ALA A 39 31.64 -38.43 27.08
N VAL A 40 30.79 -39.45 27.20
CA VAL A 40 29.51 -39.53 26.48
C VAL A 40 28.57 -38.39 26.92
N ASP A 41 28.44 -38.15 28.23
CA ASP A 41 27.59 -37.07 28.75
C ASP A 41 28.06 -35.70 28.27
N ARG A 42 29.38 -35.44 28.24
CA ARG A 42 29.93 -34.19 27.68
C ARG A 42 29.61 -34.05 26.20
N GLN A 43 29.75 -35.11 25.42
CA GLN A 43 29.46 -35.09 23.99
C GLN A 43 27.98 -34.81 23.72
N VAL A 44 27.08 -35.50 24.43
CA VAL A 44 25.63 -35.30 24.30
C VAL A 44 25.25 -33.87 24.70
N ASN A 45 25.78 -33.36 25.82
CA ASN A 45 25.51 -31.99 26.25
C ASN A 45 26.05 -30.95 25.27
N GLN A 46 27.19 -31.21 24.63
CA GLN A 46 27.71 -30.34 23.57
C GLN A 46 26.79 -30.32 22.35
N GLN A 47 26.29 -31.47 21.91
CA GLN A 47 25.35 -31.58 20.79
C GLN A 47 24.02 -30.88 21.09
N ILE A 48 23.48 -31.06 22.31
CA ILE A 48 22.29 -30.35 22.79
C ILE A 48 22.53 -28.84 22.76
N GLY A 49 23.70 -28.38 23.21
CA GLY A 49 24.07 -26.97 23.16
C GLY A 49 24.04 -26.40 21.75
N VAL A 50 24.66 -27.11 20.78
CA VAL A 50 24.67 -26.71 19.36
C VAL A 50 23.25 -26.70 18.77
N ALA A 51 22.46 -27.75 19.00
CA ALA A 51 21.09 -27.82 18.50
C ALA A 51 20.22 -26.70 19.09
N THR A 52 20.42 -26.38 20.38
CA THR A 52 19.66 -25.31 21.06
C THR A 52 19.99 -23.93 20.50
N THR A 53 21.27 -23.64 20.21
CA THR A 53 21.64 -22.36 19.58
C THR A 53 21.12 -22.25 18.16
N GLU A 54 21.10 -23.35 17.42
CA GLU A 54 20.57 -23.39 16.05
C GLU A 54 19.05 -23.19 16.01
N ILE A 55 18.32 -23.81 16.94
CA ILE A 55 16.88 -23.57 17.12
C ILE A 55 16.60 -22.08 17.37
N LYS A 56 17.31 -21.45 18.32
CA LYS A 56 17.14 -20.02 18.61
C LYS A 56 17.39 -19.15 17.38
N ARG A 57 18.45 -19.44 16.62
CA ARG A 57 18.78 -18.71 15.39
C ARG A 57 17.66 -18.84 14.34
N ILE A 58 17.09 -20.04 14.19
CA ILE A 58 16.00 -20.29 13.25
C ILE A 58 14.72 -19.58 13.71
N GLU A 59 14.39 -19.61 14.99
CA GLU A 59 13.23 -18.91 15.56
C GLU A 59 13.32 -17.39 15.35
N GLU A 60 14.48 -16.79 15.61
CA GLU A 60 14.74 -15.38 15.33
C GLU A 60 14.61 -15.07 13.82
N GLY A 61 15.09 -15.97 12.96
CA GLY A 61 14.95 -15.86 11.50
C GLY A 61 13.49 -15.88 11.05
N ILE A 62 12.68 -16.78 11.61
CA ILE A 62 11.24 -16.88 11.33
C ILE A 62 10.52 -15.60 11.80
N ALA A 63 10.85 -15.09 12.98
CA ALA A 63 10.26 -13.85 13.49
C ALA A 63 10.56 -12.66 12.58
N LYS A 64 11.82 -12.51 12.14
CA LYS A 64 12.22 -11.47 11.18
C LYS A 64 11.51 -11.62 9.84
N ALA A 65 11.45 -12.83 9.30
CA ALA A 65 10.78 -13.11 8.03
C ALA A 65 9.28 -12.76 8.08
N LYS A 66 8.61 -13.04 9.20
CA LYS A 66 7.21 -12.62 9.43
C LYS A 66 7.05 -11.10 9.44
N GLY A 67 7.97 -10.37 10.10
CA GLY A 67 7.96 -8.91 10.09
C GLY A 67 8.09 -8.33 8.68
N ILE A 68 9.10 -8.78 7.93
CA ILE A 68 9.32 -8.36 6.55
C ILE A 68 8.13 -8.70 5.65
N ALA A 69 7.51 -9.87 5.84
CA ALA A 69 6.33 -10.25 5.06
C ALA A 69 5.13 -9.32 5.31
N ALA A 70 4.92 -8.90 6.55
CA ALA A 70 3.87 -7.94 6.91
C ALA A 70 4.13 -6.55 6.27
N GLU A 71 5.36 -6.04 6.39
CA GLU A 71 5.76 -4.77 5.75
C GLU A 71 5.60 -4.82 4.23
N ALA A 72 5.98 -5.94 3.61
CA ALA A 72 5.83 -6.13 2.17
C ALA A 72 4.36 -6.12 1.74
N GLU A 73 3.45 -6.67 2.56
CA GLU A 73 2.03 -6.69 2.25
C GLU A 73 1.40 -5.30 2.35
N GLU A 74 1.75 -4.54 3.39
CA GLU A 74 1.32 -3.15 3.53
C GLU A 74 1.82 -2.28 2.35
N ALA A 75 3.09 -2.44 1.97
CA ALA A 75 3.66 -1.75 0.83
C ALA A 75 2.97 -2.13 -0.50
N ARG A 76 2.61 -3.41 -0.68
CA ARG A 76 1.84 -3.86 -1.86
C ARG A 76 0.45 -3.25 -1.92
N ALA A 77 -0.26 -3.23 -0.79
CA ALA A 77 -1.59 -2.63 -0.71
C ALA A 77 -1.54 -1.13 -1.07
N ALA A 78 -0.60 -0.39 -0.48
CA ALA A 78 -0.37 1.02 -0.81
C ALA A 78 -0.01 1.22 -2.30
N GLY A 79 0.85 0.37 -2.85
CA GLY A 79 1.24 0.41 -4.26
C GLY A 79 0.11 0.06 -5.24
N SER A 80 -0.84 -0.77 -4.82
CA SER A 80 -2.06 -1.05 -5.61
C SER A 80 -2.96 0.17 -5.63
N LEU A 81 -3.27 0.74 -4.46
CA LEU A 81 -4.10 1.94 -4.35
C LEU A 81 -3.51 3.11 -5.15
N ALA A 82 -2.20 3.34 -5.03
CA ALA A 82 -1.52 4.38 -5.79
C ALA A 82 -1.63 4.18 -7.30
N ARG A 83 -1.55 2.93 -7.79
CA ARG A 83 -1.76 2.61 -9.21
C ARG A 83 -3.19 2.86 -9.66
N ASP A 84 -4.16 2.50 -8.84
CA ASP A 84 -5.59 2.72 -9.15
C ASP A 84 -5.88 4.22 -9.22
N LEU A 85 -5.41 5.01 -8.26
CA LEU A 85 -5.52 6.46 -8.28
C LEU A 85 -4.81 7.08 -9.48
N ALA A 86 -3.58 6.65 -9.78
CA ALA A 86 -2.86 7.12 -10.96
C ALA A 86 -3.63 6.80 -12.24
N THR A 87 -4.27 5.63 -12.30
CA THR A 87 -5.11 5.23 -13.44
C THR A 87 -6.35 6.12 -13.51
N LEU A 88 -7.06 6.39 -12.43
CA LEU A 88 -8.23 7.27 -12.41
C LEU A 88 -7.91 8.73 -12.76
N LEU A 89 -6.73 9.20 -12.37
CA LEU A 89 -6.25 10.55 -12.67
C LEU A 89 -5.71 10.67 -14.11
N ARG A 90 -5.14 9.60 -14.66
CA ARG A 90 -4.55 9.57 -16.02
C ARG A 90 -5.56 9.18 -17.09
N VAL A 91 -6.39 8.18 -16.82
CA VAL A 91 -7.56 7.87 -17.64
C VAL A 91 -8.44 9.10 -17.56
N THR A 92 -8.82 9.60 -18.72
CA THR A 92 -9.30 10.96 -18.96
C THR A 92 -10.50 11.40 -18.13
N GLY A 93 -11.09 10.56 -17.27
CA GLY A 93 -12.23 10.87 -16.40
C GLY A 93 -12.04 12.12 -15.55
N PHE A 94 -11.03 12.18 -14.68
CA PHE A 94 -10.89 13.32 -13.77
C PHE A 94 -10.54 14.64 -14.50
N PRO A 95 -9.52 14.71 -15.38
CA PRO A 95 -9.27 15.93 -16.16
C PRO A 95 -10.43 16.34 -17.07
N ASN A 96 -11.14 15.38 -17.68
CA ASN A 96 -12.33 15.69 -18.50
C ASN A 96 -13.48 16.23 -17.66
N TYR A 97 -13.72 15.64 -16.48
CA TYR A 97 -14.74 16.12 -15.55
C TYR A 97 -14.46 17.55 -15.11
N ILE A 98 -13.22 17.86 -14.72
CA ILE A 98 -12.82 19.22 -14.35
C ILE A 98 -12.98 20.17 -15.53
N ARG A 99 -12.55 19.76 -16.73
CA ARG A 99 -12.69 20.57 -17.96
C ARG A 99 -14.15 20.84 -18.30
N GLU A 100 -15.01 19.83 -18.29
CA GLU A 100 -16.43 19.98 -18.57
C GLU A 100 -17.09 20.93 -17.54
N ARG A 101 -16.75 20.79 -16.26
CA ARG A 101 -17.26 21.67 -15.21
C ARG A 101 -16.78 23.11 -15.40
N ALA A 102 -15.50 23.30 -15.72
CA ALA A 102 -14.92 24.61 -16.00
C ALA A 102 -15.58 25.26 -17.23
N LEU A 103 -15.79 24.52 -18.33
CA LEU A 103 -16.48 25.00 -19.52
C LEU A 103 -17.91 25.42 -19.20
N LYS A 104 -18.67 24.64 -18.43
CA LYS A 104 -20.04 25.00 -18.01
C LYS A 104 -20.08 26.30 -17.21
N VAL A 105 -19.16 26.49 -16.27
CA VAL A 105 -19.06 27.73 -15.49
C VAL A 105 -18.71 28.93 -16.40
N LEU A 106 -17.73 28.76 -17.29
CA LEU A 106 -17.34 29.81 -18.24
C LEU A 106 -18.48 30.17 -19.22
N ALA A 107 -19.21 29.17 -19.72
CA ALA A 107 -20.39 29.40 -20.56
C ALA A 107 -21.46 30.16 -19.80
N GLN A 108 -21.79 29.75 -18.58
CA GLN A 108 -22.80 30.42 -17.77
C GLN A 108 -22.45 31.90 -17.51
N ASP A 109 -21.22 32.18 -17.08
CA ASP A 109 -20.75 33.55 -16.83
C ASP A 109 -20.68 34.38 -18.12
N GLY A 110 -20.18 33.77 -19.20
CA GLY A 110 -20.07 34.42 -20.52
C GLY A 110 -21.43 34.68 -21.16
N SER A 111 -22.41 33.80 -20.97
CA SER A 111 -23.75 33.89 -21.54
C SER A 111 -24.47 35.15 -21.11
N HIS A 112 -24.41 35.48 -19.81
CA HIS A 112 -24.99 36.72 -19.30
C HIS A 112 -24.46 37.95 -20.05
N ARG A 113 -23.15 38.02 -20.25
CA ARG A 113 -22.51 39.14 -20.95
C ARG A 113 -22.77 39.12 -22.45
N LEU A 114 -22.77 37.93 -23.04
CA LEU A 114 -23.00 37.78 -24.47
C LEU A 114 -24.42 38.21 -24.84
N LEU A 115 -25.41 37.86 -24.01
CA LEU A 115 -26.78 38.35 -24.16
C LEU A 115 -26.81 39.88 -24.10
N ASP A 116 -26.14 40.50 -23.12
CA ASP A 116 -26.11 41.96 -22.99
C ASP A 116 -25.52 42.66 -24.23
N ILE A 117 -24.34 42.22 -24.71
CA ILE A 117 -23.65 42.89 -25.82
C ILE A 117 -24.23 42.53 -27.20
N SER A 118 -24.91 41.38 -27.31
CA SER A 118 -25.54 40.93 -28.56
C SER A 118 -27.02 41.31 -28.67
N ARG A 119 -27.55 42.09 -27.73
CA ARG A 119 -28.98 42.45 -27.65
C ARG A 119 -29.89 41.22 -27.57
N ASN A 120 -29.56 40.33 -26.64
CA ASN A 120 -30.27 39.09 -26.33
C ASN A 120 -30.27 38.05 -27.46
N ARG A 121 -29.39 38.20 -28.46
CA ARG A 121 -29.32 37.31 -29.63
C ARG A 121 -28.55 36.04 -29.34
N TYR A 122 -27.35 36.14 -28.77
CA TYR A 122 -26.45 35.00 -28.60
C TYR A 122 -26.28 34.61 -27.14
N GLU A 123 -26.30 33.31 -26.89
CA GLU A 123 -26.01 32.70 -25.58
C GLU A 123 -25.01 31.55 -25.75
N PHE A 124 -24.11 31.33 -24.79
CA PHE A 124 -23.26 30.14 -24.79
C PHE A 124 -23.99 28.90 -24.30
N ARG A 125 -23.64 27.76 -24.89
CA ARG A 125 -24.05 26.42 -24.47
C ARG A 125 -22.81 25.50 -24.44
N VAL A 126 -22.89 24.43 -23.66
CA VAL A 126 -21.83 23.42 -23.58
C VAL A 126 -22.47 22.06 -23.79
N ASP A 127 -21.93 21.29 -24.74
CA ASP A 127 -22.27 19.89 -24.95
C ASP A 127 -21.00 19.05 -24.84
N GLY A 128 -20.92 18.24 -23.77
CA GLY A 128 -19.70 17.52 -23.39
C GLY A 128 -18.48 18.45 -23.24
N GLN A 129 -17.59 18.44 -24.24
CA GLN A 129 -16.37 19.25 -24.29
C GLN A 129 -16.42 20.35 -25.36
N GLU A 130 -17.54 20.49 -26.05
CA GLU A 130 -17.70 21.49 -27.10
C GLU A 130 -18.41 22.74 -26.57
N PHE A 131 -17.88 23.88 -26.97
CA PHE A 131 -18.46 25.18 -26.70
C PHE A 131 -19.31 25.60 -27.89
N LEU A 132 -20.58 25.91 -27.64
CA LEU A 132 -21.59 26.20 -28.64
C LEU A 132 -22.18 27.59 -28.40
N VAL A 133 -22.77 28.16 -29.43
CA VAL A 133 -23.57 29.40 -29.36
C VAL A 133 -24.98 29.10 -29.85
N ALA A 134 -25.97 29.44 -29.04
CA ALA A 134 -27.38 29.46 -29.44
C ALA A 134 -27.74 30.84 -30.02
N ASP A 135 -28.38 30.86 -31.19
CA ASP A 135 -28.97 32.08 -31.77
C ASP A 135 -30.46 32.13 -31.45
N ASN A 136 -30.82 32.98 -30.49
CA ASN A 136 -32.21 33.17 -30.06
C ASN A 136 -33.09 33.79 -31.14
N TRP A 137 -32.50 34.48 -32.13
CA TRP A 137 -33.26 35.04 -33.25
C TRP A 137 -33.52 34.00 -34.33
N ASN A 138 -32.79 32.88 -34.31
CA ASN A 138 -33.02 31.73 -35.17
C ASN A 138 -33.58 30.54 -34.39
N LEU A 139 -34.65 30.76 -33.61
CA LEU A 139 -35.36 29.73 -32.83
C LEU A 139 -34.48 28.97 -31.82
N GLY A 140 -33.37 29.55 -31.39
CA GLY A 140 -32.44 28.92 -30.45
C GLY A 140 -31.51 27.90 -31.11
N GLU A 141 -31.33 27.94 -32.43
CA GLU A 141 -30.41 27.06 -33.15
C GLU A 141 -28.99 27.15 -32.55
N THR A 142 -28.44 25.99 -32.19
CA THR A 142 -27.09 25.89 -31.65
C THR A 142 -26.08 25.58 -32.75
N ARG A 143 -25.02 26.38 -32.81
CA ARG A 143 -23.90 26.17 -33.74
C ARG A 143 -22.57 26.20 -33.03
N SER A 144 -21.58 25.53 -33.62
CA SER A 144 -20.20 25.54 -33.12
C SER A 144 -19.62 26.94 -33.15
N VAL A 145 -18.83 27.31 -32.14
CA VAL A 145 -18.08 28.59 -32.15
C VAL A 145 -17.14 28.71 -33.36
N LYS A 146 -16.76 27.59 -33.99
CA LYS A 146 -15.86 27.56 -35.15
C LYS A 146 -16.50 28.11 -36.43
N THR A 147 -17.84 28.20 -36.49
CA THR A 147 -18.57 28.65 -37.67
C THR A 147 -19.04 30.11 -37.56
N LEU A 148 -18.64 30.81 -36.51
CA LEU A 148 -18.95 32.22 -36.30
C LEU A 148 -18.15 33.11 -37.26
N SER A 149 -18.77 34.19 -37.73
CA SER A 149 -18.09 35.25 -38.46
C SER A 149 -17.06 35.97 -37.57
N GLY A 150 -16.15 36.75 -38.17
CA GLY A 150 -15.12 37.48 -37.43
C GLY A 150 -15.68 38.44 -36.37
N GLY A 151 -16.80 39.12 -36.67
CA GLY A 151 -17.47 40.01 -35.71
C GLY A 151 -18.15 39.26 -34.56
N GLU A 152 -18.77 38.12 -34.85
CA GLU A 152 -19.40 37.26 -33.83
C GLU A 152 -18.34 36.61 -32.92
N THR A 153 -17.22 36.18 -33.50
CA THR A 153 -16.07 35.65 -32.75
C THR A 153 -15.48 36.73 -31.83
N PHE A 154 -15.38 37.96 -32.31
CA PHE A 154 -14.94 39.10 -31.49
C PHE A 154 -15.88 39.32 -30.30
N LEU A 155 -17.20 39.38 -30.51
CA LEU A 155 -18.18 39.52 -29.43
C LEU A 155 -18.13 38.35 -28.44
N ALA A 156 -18.05 37.11 -28.94
CA ALA A 156 -17.94 35.92 -28.11
C ALA A 156 -16.68 35.95 -27.22
N SER A 157 -15.52 36.26 -27.80
CA SER A 157 -14.27 36.39 -27.03
C SER A 157 -14.34 37.53 -26.00
N LEU A 158 -15.00 38.64 -26.34
CA LEU A 158 -15.21 39.77 -25.44
C LEU A 158 -16.11 39.42 -24.25
N ALA A 159 -17.16 38.62 -24.48
CA ALA A 159 -18.06 38.16 -23.42
C ALA A 159 -17.36 37.23 -22.43
N LEU A 160 -16.49 36.34 -22.92
CA LEU A 160 -15.67 35.45 -22.09
C LEU A 160 -14.53 36.18 -21.38
N ARG A 161 -14.05 37.29 -21.94
CA ARG A 161 -13.01 38.09 -21.30
C ARG A 161 -13.51 38.60 -19.95
N ARG A 162 -12.85 38.18 -18.88
CA ARG A 162 -13.10 38.68 -17.53
C ARG A 162 -12.64 40.13 -17.41
N PHE A 163 -13.48 41.08 -17.82
CA PHE A 163 -13.35 42.45 -17.34
C PHE A 163 -13.53 42.44 -15.82
N GLY A 164 -12.50 42.92 -15.12
CA GLY A 164 -12.46 43.30 -13.71
C GLY A 164 -13.47 42.65 -12.77
N TYR A 165 -12.99 41.76 -11.90
CA TYR A 165 -13.65 41.48 -10.62
C TYR A 165 -13.84 42.81 -9.87
N THR A 166 -15.03 43.40 -9.90
CA THR A 166 -15.52 44.19 -8.77
C THR A 166 -16.15 43.22 -7.77
N ARG A 167 -15.62 43.23 -6.54
CA ARG A 167 -15.89 42.31 -5.42
C ARG A 167 -17.36 42.19 -4.96
N GLU A 168 -18.32 42.82 -5.62
CA GLU A 168 -19.70 42.97 -5.11
C GLU A 168 -20.72 41.93 -5.59
N SER A 169 -20.47 41.21 -6.70
CA SER A 169 -21.53 40.40 -7.32
C SER A 169 -21.77 39.03 -6.68
N VAL A 170 -20.80 38.50 -5.93
CA VAL A 170 -20.91 37.17 -5.30
C VAL A 170 -21.80 37.19 -4.04
N TYR A 171 -21.96 38.35 -3.38
CA TYR A 171 -22.78 38.46 -2.17
C TYR A 171 -24.27 38.71 -2.46
N ARG A 172 -24.62 39.37 -3.56
CA ARG A 172 -26.01 39.83 -3.79
C ARG A 172 -26.98 38.71 -4.19
N ARG A 173 -26.48 37.57 -4.69
CA ARG A 173 -27.33 36.45 -5.16
C ARG A 173 -27.79 35.50 -4.04
N ARG A 174 -27.19 35.57 -2.84
CA ARG A 174 -27.58 34.73 -1.68
C ARG A 174 -28.58 35.42 -0.73
N LEU A 175 -28.74 36.74 -0.83
CA LEU A 175 -29.64 37.54 0.03
C LEU A 175 -31.04 37.79 -0.55
N GLN A 176 -31.34 37.28 -1.75
CA GLN A 176 -32.69 37.37 -2.34
C GLN A 176 -33.41 36.01 -2.39
N GLN A 177 -32.82 34.96 -1.80
CA GLN A 177 -33.42 33.62 -1.67
C GLN A 177 -33.51 33.16 -0.21
N SER A 178 -33.37 34.09 0.74
CA SER A 178 -33.71 33.93 2.17
C SER A 178 -34.78 34.95 2.52
#